data_AF-A0A9W8E7R5-F1
#
_entry.id   AF-A0A9W8E7R5-F1
#
_cell.length_a   1.000
_cell.length_b   1.000
_cell.length_c   1.000
_cell.angle_alpha   90.00
_cell.angle_beta   90.00
_cell.angle_gamma   90.00
#
_symmetry.space_group_name_H-M   'P 1'
#
loop_
_entity.id
_entity.type
_entity.pdbx_description
1 polymer ?
#
loop_
_entity_poly.entity_id
_entity_poly.type
_entity_poly.pdbx_seq_one_letter_code
_entity_poly.pdbx_strand_id
1 'polypeptide(L)'
;MALGQANTSITPEAHQSTAGSGGAIVRYNYQPHQAPVTENFEFQYVLGDDYHALPKDTEEIRFVFTNDIHSHDYPFNKMGVDCNPIDLEEGTCYGGAARRKTIIDALRRGHKWTYVLEAGDLSPGHPVHGYYRGALAVKVMNHIKYDAMTLGNHEFDNGIDHLVSTLKSIDAPIICANLDMSNAFELSQQVEPYTILKGPRSLQIGVIGLTTNTTGSISKGASSVTFLDPAPVVQRHIDELKTKHNIHVIVALSHNGYTYDKEVATNTQGLLAIFGGHSHTYLSVDPNEPGSGGEYPTIVRGKNGQDVYIVQAKKFGEYVGFLDLTVTPEGRVLGLSGQPIHITMNIPEDPGLKHFTEEVRKPMERDGGMVIGEALIDMYQEHCKGTECPLANMVTDAMLQRSPLASIAMINEDGIRTGIRQGPIKLLHLFGLFPMNDELVTVRLSGRAIRGIITGVLTQKNQRDGQRVTCFAHYSGLRVEYSRADQKLLSIQVKTPPSSSLSRQPEWTDMKDAEDYTIVTFKFLANAGDHLLAKPVKATSLNTNIIHVMSNYLQSHKELKPEVEGRLVYVN
;
A
#
# COMPACT_ATOMS: atom_id res chain seq x y z
N MET A 1 -30.49 1.78 -47.45
CA MET A 1 -31.54 1.48 -46.47
C MET A 1 -31.06 1.92 -45.10
N ALA A 2 -31.96 2.48 -44.31
CA ALA A 2 -31.68 3.30 -43.14
C ALA A 2 -31.05 2.55 -41.95
N LEU A 3 -30.41 3.36 -41.10
CA LEU A 3 -29.87 3.08 -39.77
C LEU A 3 -30.90 2.39 -38.86
N GLY A 4 -30.45 1.38 -38.11
CA GLY A 4 -31.10 0.93 -36.89
C GLY A 4 -30.27 1.35 -35.69
N GLN A 5 -30.71 2.39 -34.98
CA GLN A 5 -30.19 2.75 -33.66
C GLN A 5 -30.57 1.64 -32.66
N ALA A 6 -29.58 1.10 -31.95
CA ALA A 6 -29.84 0.26 -30.78
C ALA A 6 -30.15 1.18 -29.60
N ASN A 7 -31.43 1.25 -29.21
CA ASN A 7 -31.88 1.94 -28.01
C ASN A 7 -31.51 1.11 -26.77
N THR A 8 -30.70 1.68 -25.88
CA THR A 8 -30.65 1.30 -24.47
C THR A 8 -31.87 1.91 -23.77
N SER A 9 -32.68 1.11 -23.07
CA SER A 9 -33.76 1.64 -22.22
C SER A 9 -33.30 1.72 -20.77
N ILE A 10 -33.18 2.94 -20.26
CA ILE A 10 -33.05 3.23 -18.83
C ILE A 10 -34.46 3.55 -18.32
N THR A 11 -35.02 2.72 -17.45
CA THR A 11 -36.32 2.99 -16.81
C THR A 11 -36.10 3.36 -15.34
N PRO A 12 -36.40 4.60 -14.92
CA PRO A 12 -36.35 4.98 -13.52
C PRO A 12 -37.56 4.41 -12.77
N GLU A 13 -37.33 3.69 -11.67
CA GLU A 13 -38.33 3.46 -10.63
C GLU A 13 -38.06 4.42 -9.47
N ALA A 14 -38.88 5.46 -9.38
CA ALA A 14 -38.82 6.40 -8.25
C ALA A 14 -39.62 5.82 -7.07
N HIS A 15 -38.93 5.38 -6.02
CA HIS A 15 -39.55 5.15 -4.73
C HIS A 15 -39.40 6.40 -3.86
N GLN A 16 -40.48 7.15 -3.67
CA GLN A 16 -40.53 8.20 -2.65
C GLN A 16 -40.50 7.52 -1.26
N SER A 17 -39.36 7.61 -0.59
CA SER A 17 -39.26 7.33 0.85
C SER A 17 -39.89 8.48 1.62
N THR A 18 -41.01 8.23 2.29
CA THR A 18 -41.63 9.19 3.21
C THR A 18 -40.94 9.14 4.58
N ALA A 19 -39.84 9.87 4.76
CA ALA A 19 -39.39 10.39 6.06
C ALA A 19 -38.20 11.35 5.91
N GLY A 20 -38.40 12.64 6.26
CA GLY A 20 -37.40 13.59 6.77
C GLY A 20 -36.11 13.85 5.97
N SER A 21 -36.06 14.98 5.26
CA SER A 21 -34.84 15.74 4.85
C SER A 21 -33.59 14.95 4.41
N GLY A 22 -33.76 13.84 3.69
CA GLY A 22 -32.67 13.09 3.06
C GLY A 22 -32.90 13.01 1.55
N GLY A 23 -31.83 13.20 0.77
CA GLY A 23 -31.85 13.24 -0.69
C GLY A 23 -32.55 12.06 -1.37
N ALA A 24 -32.94 12.26 -2.64
CA ALA A 24 -33.64 11.25 -3.42
C ALA A 24 -32.72 10.07 -3.75
N ILE A 25 -33.14 8.86 -3.37
CA ILE A 25 -32.48 7.61 -3.78
C ILE A 25 -32.98 7.25 -5.18
N VAL A 26 -32.11 7.33 -6.18
CA VAL A 26 -32.39 6.81 -7.53
C VAL A 26 -31.67 5.49 -7.71
N ARG A 27 -32.44 4.41 -7.91
CA ARG A 27 -31.92 3.07 -8.20
C ARG A 27 -31.89 2.86 -9.71
N TYR A 28 -30.75 2.42 -10.25
CA TYR A 28 -30.63 2.03 -11.65
C TYR A 28 -30.40 0.53 -11.75
N ASN A 29 -31.31 -0.17 -12.44
CA ASN A 29 -31.17 -1.58 -12.78
C ASN A 29 -30.41 -1.70 -14.10
N TYR A 30 -29.20 -2.26 -14.08
CA TYR A 30 -28.43 -2.54 -15.29
C TYR A 30 -28.63 -3.99 -15.74
N GLN A 31 -29.27 -4.21 -16.89
CA GLN A 31 -29.38 -5.51 -17.56
C GLN A 31 -28.67 -5.49 -18.92
N PRO A 32 -27.52 -6.15 -19.08
CA PRO A 32 -26.90 -6.29 -20.39
C PRO A 32 -27.61 -7.39 -21.20
N HIS A 33 -28.20 -7.03 -22.34
CA HIS A 33 -28.63 -8.03 -23.32
C HIS A 33 -27.39 -8.65 -24.00
N GLN A 34 -27.20 -9.95 -23.77
CA GLN A 34 -26.22 -10.85 -24.41
C GLN A 34 -24.77 -10.82 -23.88
N ALA A 35 -24.58 -11.20 -22.62
CA ALA A 35 -23.42 -11.92 -22.08
C ALA A 35 -23.87 -12.66 -20.82
N PRO A 36 -23.26 -13.78 -20.38
CA PRO A 36 -23.78 -14.61 -19.27
C PRO A 36 -23.61 -13.97 -17.87
N VAL A 37 -23.46 -12.65 -17.78
CA VAL A 37 -23.33 -11.92 -16.51
C VAL A 37 -24.69 -11.33 -16.16
N THR A 38 -25.45 -12.05 -15.34
CA THR A 38 -26.69 -11.56 -14.71
C THR A 38 -26.40 -11.04 -13.30
N GLU A 39 -25.29 -10.33 -13.09
CA GLU A 39 -25.12 -9.52 -11.89
C GLU A 39 -25.55 -8.10 -12.22
N ASN A 40 -26.75 -7.74 -11.76
CA ASN A 40 -27.19 -6.36 -11.71
C ASN A 40 -26.31 -5.66 -10.67
N PHE A 41 -25.42 -4.78 -11.10
CA PHE A 41 -24.77 -3.86 -10.17
C PHE A 41 -25.80 -2.79 -9.79
N GLU A 42 -26.33 -2.85 -8.57
CA GLU A 42 -27.15 -1.79 -8.00
C GLU A 42 -26.23 -0.65 -7.53
N PHE A 43 -26.41 0.55 -8.09
CA PHE A 43 -25.66 1.74 -7.70
C PHE A 43 -26.57 2.68 -6.90
N GLN A 44 -26.08 3.17 -5.75
CA GLN A 44 -26.73 4.24 -5.00
C GLN A 44 -26.12 5.59 -5.41
N TYR A 45 -26.98 6.50 -5.87
CA TYR A 45 -26.61 7.89 -6.14
C TYR A 45 -27.03 8.75 -4.96
N VAL A 46 -26.10 9.52 -4.39
CA VAL A 46 -26.44 10.60 -3.45
C VAL A 46 -26.52 11.88 -4.26
N LEU A 47 -27.74 12.35 -4.48
CA LEU A 47 -28.02 13.61 -5.15
C LEU A 47 -28.03 14.72 -4.11
N GLY A 48 -27.27 15.80 -4.34
CA GLY A 48 -27.33 16.99 -3.50
C GLY A 48 -28.72 17.64 -3.53
N ASP A 49 -29.01 18.47 -2.52
CA ASP A 49 -30.34 19.05 -2.25
C ASP A 49 -30.93 19.94 -3.38
N ASP A 50 -30.14 20.29 -4.39
CA ASP A 50 -30.55 21.11 -5.53
C ASP A 50 -30.92 20.27 -6.76
N TYR A 51 -31.94 19.40 -6.65
CA TYR A 51 -32.54 18.70 -7.79
C TYR A 51 -33.44 19.62 -8.63
N HIS A 52 -32.92 20.79 -9.00
CA HIS A 52 -33.37 21.52 -10.18
C HIS A 52 -32.66 20.92 -11.39
N ALA A 53 -33.35 20.81 -12.53
CA ALA A 53 -32.81 20.20 -13.76
C ALA A 53 -31.33 20.56 -13.96
N LEU A 54 -30.45 19.54 -13.95
CA LEU A 54 -29.01 19.71 -14.08
C LEU A 54 -28.72 20.67 -15.24
N PRO A 55 -27.81 21.65 -15.08
CA PRO A 55 -27.42 22.53 -16.17
C PRO A 55 -27.12 21.73 -17.45
N LYS A 56 -27.52 22.26 -18.62
CA LYS A 56 -27.42 21.55 -19.91
C LYS A 56 -25.99 21.15 -20.27
N ASP A 57 -25.01 21.78 -19.66
CA ASP A 57 -23.57 21.64 -19.82
C ASP A 57 -22.90 20.78 -18.74
N THR A 58 -23.69 20.06 -17.92
CA THR A 58 -23.15 19.06 -16.99
C THR A 58 -22.65 17.81 -17.69
N GLU A 59 -21.58 17.23 -17.15
CA GLU A 59 -20.89 16.07 -17.70
C GLU A 59 -20.65 15.01 -16.64
N GLU A 60 -20.88 13.75 -16.99
CA GLU A 60 -20.56 12.62 -16.12
C GLU A 60 -19.20 12.04 -16.52
N ILE A 61 -18.33 11.84 -15.53
CA ILE A 61 -17.00 11.25 -15.68
C ILE A 61 -16.81 10.17 -14.61
N ARG A 62 -16.26 9.04 -15.00
CA ARG A 62 -15.93 7.93 -14.11
C ARG A 62 -14.43 7.81 -13.95
N PHE A 63 -13.96 7.79 -12.73
CA PHE A 63 -12.61 7.37 -12.40
C PHE A 63 -12.67 5.99 -11.77
N VAL A 64 -11.84 5.08 -12.25
CA VAL A 64 -11.60 3.76 -11.66
C VAL A 64 -10.14 3.76 -11.22
N PHE A 65 -9.83 3.23 -10.06
CA PHE A 65 -8.45 3.25 -9.60
C PHE A 65 -8.08 2.05 -8.74
N THR A 66 -6.77 1.84 -8.67
CA THR A 66 -6.12 0.93 -7.74
C THR A 66 -4.90 1.61 -7.12
N ASN A 67 -4.45 1.06 -5.99
CA ASN A 67 -3.29 1.54 -5.25
C ASN A 67 -2.64 0.35 -4.50
N ASP A 68 -1.34 0.43 -4.24
CA ASP A 68 -0.62 -0.50 -3.36
C ASP A 68 -0.80 -1.98 -3.73
N ILE A 69 -0.78 -2.28 -5.04
CA ILE A 69 -0.95 -3.64 -5.55
C ILE A 69 0.16 -4.56 -5.04
N HIS A 70 1.38 -4.05 -4.86
CA HIS A 70 2.51 -4.79 -4.29
C HIS A 70 2.71 -6.18 -4.93
N SER A 71 2.57 -6.26 -6.27
CA SER A 71 2.72 -7.47 -7.08
C SER A 71 1.74 -8.63 -6.77
N HIS A 72 0.60 -8.37 -6.12
CA HIS A 72 -0.46 -9.35 -5.92
C HIS A 72 -1.27 -9.57 -7.20
N ASP A 73 -0.64 -10.27 -8.16
CA ASP A 73 -1.22 -10.56 -9.48
C ASP A 73 -2.07 -11.84 -9.50
N TYR A 74 -1.99 -12.66 -8.44
CA TYR A 74 -2.76 -13.89 -8.25
C TYR A 74 -3.75 -13.75 -7.08
N PRO A 75 -4.81 -14.57 -7.02
CA PRO A 75 -5.70 -14.60 -5.86
C PRO A 75 -4.94 -14.94 -4.57
N PHE A 76 -5.25 -14.21 -3.51
CA PHE A 76 -4.59 -14.34 -2.22
C PHE A 76 -5.62 -14.39 -1.09
N ASN A 77 -5.18 -14.84 0.08
CA ASN A 77 -6.01 -14.90 1.28
C ASN A 77 -5.67 -13.79 2.28
N LYS A 78 -6.29 -13.81 3.46
CA LYS A 78 -6.10 -12.81 4.53
C LYS A 78 -4.67 -12.61 5.04
N MET A 79 -3.73 -13.53 4.76
CA MET A 79 -2.31 -13.39 5.09
C MET A 79 -1.50 -12.65 4.02
N GLY A 80 -2.12 -12.29 2.88
CA GLY A 80 -1.41 -11.76 1.71
C GLY A 80 -0.58 -12.82 0.97
N VAL A 81 -0.94 -14.10 1.09
CA VAL A 81 -0.25 -15.19 0.37
C VAL A 81 -1.19 -15.82 -0.65
N ASP A 82 -0.59 -16.38 -1.71
CA ASP A 82 -1.30 -17.12 -2.77
C ASP A 82 -2.31 -18.11 -2.19
N CYS A 83 -3.49 -18.13 -2.80
CA CYS A 83 -4.53 -19.10 -2.46
C CYS A 83 -4.12 -20.55 -2.76
N ASN A 84 -4.50 -21.46 -1.87
CA ASN A 84 -4.44 -22.90 -2.08
C ASN A 84 -5.87 -23.48 -2.26
N PRO A 85 -6.00 -24.81 -2.51
CA PRO A 85 -7.31 -25.45 -2.65
C PRO A 85 -8.25 -25.28 -1.45
N ILE A 86 -7.72 -25.21 -0.22
CA ILE A 86 -8.53 -25.03 1.00
C ILE A 86 -9.13 -23.63 1.03
N ASP A 87 -8.36 -22.58 0.74
CA ASP A 87 -8.90 -21.21 0.71
C ASP A 87 -10.01 -21.06 -0.35
N LEU A 88 -9.86 -21.78 -1.47
CA LEU A 88 -10.85 -21.79 -2.55
C LEU A 88 -12.14 -22.50 -2.12
N GLU A 89 -12.03 -23.62 -1.40
CA GLU A 89 -13.18 -24.36 -0.86
C GLU A 89 -13.90 -23.58 0.23
N GLU A 90 -13.15 -22.91 1.11
CA GLU A 90 -13.67 -22.08 2.20
C GLU A 90 -14.15 -20.69 1.74
N GLY A 91 -13.87 -20.30 0.49
CA GLY A 91 -14.25 -19.00 -0.06
C GLY A 91 -13.50 -17.82 0.56
N THR A 92 -12.29 -18.03 1.07
CA THR A 92 -11.47 -17.01 1.76
C THR A 92 -10.48 -16.30 0.85
N CYS A 93 -10.57 -16.53 -0.45
CA CYS A 93 -9.75 -15.91 -1.49
C CYS A 93 -10.37 -14.63 -2.06
N TYR A 94 -9.51 -13.74 -2.52
CA TYR A 94 -9.90 -12.53 -3.22
C TYR A 94 -8.76 -11.98 -4.08
N GLY A 95 -9.05 -10.95 -4.86
CA GLY A 95 -8.08 -10.24 -5.70
C GLY A 95 -7.68 -10.97 -6.98
N GLY A 96 -6.43 -10.74 -7.39
CA GLY A 96 -5.85 -11.26 -8.62
C GLY A 96 -6.07 -10.37 -9.84
N ALA A 97 -5.04 -10.25 -10.66
CA ALA A 97 -5.01 -9.34 -11.81
C ALA A 97 -6.09 -9.66 -12.86
N ALA A 98 -6.38 -10.95 -13.06
CA ALA A 98 -7.38 -11.38 -14.03
C ALA A 98 -8.81 -10.96 -13.66
N ARG A 99 -9.20 -11.05 -12.38
CA ARG A 99 -10.51 -10.54 -11.91
C ARG A 99 -10.53 -9.01 -11.87
N ARG A 100 -9.43 -8.39 -11.45
CA ARG A 100 -9.25 -6.93 -11.52
C ARG A 100 -9.54 -6.42 -12.93
N LYS A 101 -8.97 -7.05 -13.96
CA LYS A 101 -9.26 -6.72 -15.36
C LYS A 101 -10.73 -6.85 -15.72
N THR A 102 -11.40 -7.94 -15.31
CA THR A 102 -12.84 -8.13 -15.54
C THR A 102 -13.67 -6.97 -14.99
N ILE A 103 -13.43 -6.57 -13.73
CA ILE A 103 -14.16 -5.46 -13.08
C ILE A 103 -13.91 -4.16 -13.82
N ILE A 104 -12.64 -3.83 -14.08
CA ILE A 104 -12.27 -2.60 -14.76
C ILE A 104 -12.89 -2.53 -16.16
N ASP A 105 -12.84 -3.63 -16.92
CA ASP A 105 -13.43 -3.69 -18.25
C ASP A 105 -14.96 -3.62 -18.22
N ALA A 106 -15.61 -4.13 -17.18
CA ALA A 106 -17.05 -3.96 -16.97
C ALA A 106 -17.40 -2.49 -16.67
N LEU A 107 -16.67 -1.83 -15.77
CA LEU A 107 -16.85 -0.42 -15.44
C LEU A 107 -16.65 0.50 -16.66
N ARG A 108 -15.64 0.21 -17.49
CA ARG A 108 -15.38 0.92 -18.77
C ARG A 108 -16.49 0.74 -19.79
N ARG A 109 -17.06 -0.47 -19.92
CA ARG A 109 -18.19 -0.70 -20.86
C ARG A 109 -19.45 0.01 -20.42
N GLY A 110 -19.65 0.17 -19.10
CA GLY A 110 -20.82 0.83 -18.53
C GLY A 110 -20.82 2.35 -18.72
N HIS A 111 -19.65 2.98 -18.90
CA HIS A 111 -19.55 4.44 -18.98
C HIS A 111 -18.48 4.87 -19.98
N LYS A 112 -18.87 5.66 -20.99
CA LYS A 112 -17.97 6.03 -22.11
C LYS A 112 -16.72 6.79 -21.64
N TRP A 113 -16.88 7.68 -20.67
CA TRP A 113 -15.81 8.53 -20.15
C TRP A 113 -15.30 7.94 -18.84
N THR A 114 -14.63 6.79 -18.95
CA THR A 114 -13.98 6.11 -17.83
C THR A 114 -12.46 6.22 -17.96
N TYR A 115 -11.82 6.64 -16.87
CA TYR A 115 -10.36 6.73 -16.76
C TYR A 115 -9.87 5.81 -15.64
N VAL A 116 -8.84 5.02 -15.92
CA VAL A 116 -8.31 4.00 -15.01
C VAL A 116 -6.94 4.42 -14.51
N LEU A 117 -6.82 4.66 -13.21
CA LEU A 117 -5.67 5.29 -12.59
C LEU A 117 -4.96 4.32 -11.63
N GLU A 118 -3.63 4.37 -11.57
CA GLU A 118 -2.83 3.61 -10.59
C GLU A 118 -2.10 4.57 -9.65
N ALA A 119 -2.39 4.48 -8.35
CA ALA A 119 -1.89 5.41 -7.35
C ALA A 119 -0.58 4.94 -6.68
N GLY A 120 0.32 4.28 -7.44
CA GLY A 120 1.68 3.91 -7.00
C GLY A 120 1.77 2.61 -6.19
N ASP A 121 3.01 2.16 -5.96
CA ASP A 121 3.37 0.89 -5.32
C ASP A 121 2.79 -0.35 -6.05
N LEU A 122 3.03 -0.41 -7.35
CA LEU A 122 2.77 -1.63 -8.15
C LEU A 122 3.60 -2.80 -7.66
N SER A 123 4.78 -2.51 -7.11
CA SER A 123 5.77 -3.46 -6.63
C SER A 123 6.63 -2.81 -5.55
N PRO A 124 7.15 -3.57 -4.57
CA PRO A 124 7.10 -5.04 -4.44
C PRO A 124 6.17 -5.52 -3.32
N GLY A 125 6.00 -6.84 -3.20
CA GLY A 125 5.29 -7.44 -2.05
C GLY A 125 4.84 -8.88 -2.21
N HIS A 126 5.05 -9.49 -3.39
CA HIS A 126 4.77 -10.90 -3.65
C HIS A 126 6.03 -11.60 -4.19
N PRO A 127 6.23 -12.93 -4.01
CA PRO A 127 7.41 -13.65 -4.53
C PRO A 127 7.72 -13.41 -6.00
N VAL A 128 6.69 -13.15 -6.80
CA VAL A 128 6.81 -12.82 -8.23
C VAL A 128 7.63 -11.56 -8.48
N HIS A 129 7.62 -10.60 -7.54
CA HIS A 129 8.53 -9.46 -7.59
C HIS A 129 9.98 -9.90 -7.41
N GLY A 130 10.29 -10.73 -6.41
CA GLY A 130 11.66 -11.19 -6.16
C GLY A 130 12.26 -11.89 -7.38
N TYR A 131 11.44 -12.61 -8.14
CA TYR A 131 11.86 -13.33 -9.34
C TYR A 131 11.92 -12.44 -10.60
N TYR A 132 10.90 -11.62 -10.87
CA TYR A 132 10.79 -10.82 -12.11
C TYR A 132 11.11 -9.34 -11.95
N ARG A 133 11.46 -8.88 -10.75
CA ARG A 133 11.83 -7.50 -10.40
C ARG A 133 10.85 -6.44 -10.91
N GLY A 134 9.55 -6.73 -10.79
CA GLY A 134 8.44 -5.84 -11.19
C GLY A 134 7.99 -5.95 -12.64
N ALA A 135 8.67 -6.74 -13.49
CA ALA A 135 8.31 -6.85 -14.91
C ALA A 135 6.89 -7.40 -15.14
N LEU A 136 6.41 -8.32 -14.29
CA LEU A 136 5.03 -8.82 -14.39
C LEU A 136 4.00 -7.71 -14.13
N ALA A 137 4.19 -6.91 -13.08
CA ALA A 137 3.26 -5.84 -12.72
C ALA A 137 3.10 -4.83 -13.87
N VAL A 138 4.19 -4.48 -14.56
CA VAL A 138 4.16 -3.63 -15.76
C VAL A 138 3.35 -4.28 -16.89
N LYS A 139 3.57 -5.58 -17.17
CA LYS A 139 2.82 -6.28 -18.21
C LYS A 139 1.33 -6.35 -17.87
N VAL A 140 0.98 -6.64 -16.62
CA VAL A 140 -0.41 -6.65 -16.14
C VAL A 140 -1.04 -5.27 -16.31
N MET A 141 -0.36 -4.19 -15.92
CA MET A 141 -0.81 -2.82 -16.10
C MET A 141 -1.09 -2.52 -17.59
N ASN A 142 -0.18 -2.89 -18.49
CA ASN A 142 -0.36 -2.71 -19.93
C ASN A 142 -1.50 -3.57 -20.49
N HIS A 143 -1.76 -4.77 -19.97
CA HIS A 143 -2.91 -5.60 -20.35
C HIS A 143 -4.24 -5.00 -19.87
N ILE A 144 -4.23 -4.33 -18.73
CA ILE A 144 -5.40 -3.61 -18.19
C ILE A 144 -5.59 -2.27 -18.88
N LYS A 145 -4.56 -1.65 -19.50
CA LYS A 145 -4.65 -0.37 -20.21
C LYS A 145 -5.01 0.81 -19.31
N TYR A 146 -4.23 1.01 -18.24
CA TYR A 146 -4.35 2.20 -17.39
C TYR A 146 -4.13 3.50 -18.19
N ASP A 147 -4.80 4.56 -17.77
CA ASP A 147 -4.76 5.89 -18.40
C ASP A 147 -3.71 6.82 -17.77
N ALA A 148 -3.32 6.57 -16.52
CA ALA A 148 -2.17 7.21 -15.87
C ALA A 148 -1.73 6.43 -14.63
N MET A 149 -0.47 6.61 -14.24
CA MET A 149 0.09 6.13 -12.98
C MET A 149 0.90 7.21 -12.29
N THR A 150 0.79 7.32 -10.96
CA THR A 150 1.77 8.06 -10.16
C THR A 150 2.81 7.13 -9.53
N LEU A 151 3.95 7.71 -9.13
CA LEU A 151 5.02 6.94 -8.48
C LEU A 151 4.74 6.81 -6.99
N GLY A 152 4.80 5.59 -6.48
CA GLY A 152 4.90 5.31 -5.05
C GLY A 152 6.35 5.28 -4.58
N ASN A 153 6.53 5.09 -3.28
CA ASN A 153 7.87 5.06 -2.71
C ASN A 153 8.63 3.80 -3.13
N HIS A 154 7.94 2.69 -3.33
CA HIS A 154 8.57 1.41 -3.63
C HIS A 154 9.05 1.28 -5.09
N GLU A 155 8.57 2.12 -6.00
CA GLU A 155 9.12 2.22 -7.35
C GLU A 155 10.62 2.58 -7.35
N PHE A 156 11.12 3.23 -6.30
CA PHE A 156 12.52 3.65 -6.17
C PHE A 156 13.44 2.59 -5.55
N ASP A 157 12.92 1.47 -5.05
CA ASP A 157 13.69 0.53 -4.21
C ASP A 157 14.91 -0.07 -4.91
N ASN A 158 14.77 -0.33 -6.20
CA ASN A 158 15.81 -0.94 -7.04
C ASN A 158 16.76 0.10 -7.67
N GLY A 159 16.65 1.38 -7.30
CA GLY A 159 17.45 2.47 -7.86
C GLY A 159 16.86 3.11 -9.12
N ILE A 160 17.33 4.33 -9.42
CA ILE A 160 16.83 5.14 -10.52
C ILE A 160 17.00 4.47 -11.88
N ASP A 161 18.13 3.80 -12.14
CA ASP A 161 18.37 3.14 -13.44
C ASP A 161 17.35 2.02 -13.70
N HIS A 162 17.03 1.24 -12.67
CA HIS A 162 16.01 0.19 -12.75
C HIS A 162 14.61 0.80 -12.92
N LEU A 163 14.31 1.87 -12.17
CA LEU A 163 13.06 2.60 -12.31
C LEU A 163 12.88 3.12 -13.74
N VAL A 164 13.85 3.86 -14.30
CA VAL A 164 13.81 4.38 -15.67
C VAL A 164 13.58 3.26 -16.69
N SER A 165 14.27 2.13 -16.55
CA SER A 165 14.06 0.96 -17.43
C SER A 165 12.63 0.40 -17.33
N THR A 166 12.09 0.36 -16.12
CA THR A 166 10.73 -0.10 -15.84
C THR A 166 9.69 0.86 -16.45
N LEU A 167 9.85 2.18 -16.25
CA LEU A 167 8.93 3.19 -16.75
C LEU A 167 8.85 3.21 -18.28
N LYS A 168 9.98 3.00 -18.98
CA LYS A 168 10.02 2.86 -20.45
C LYS A 168 9.15 1.71 -21.00
N SER A 169 8.78 0.77 -20.15
CA SER A 169 7.97 -0.39 -20.52
C SER A 169 6.48 -0.22 -20.20
N ILE A 170 6.08 0.89 -19.56
CA ILE A 170 4.67 1.19 -19.23
C ILE A 170 4.03 1.96 -20.38
N ASP A 171 2.85 1.50 -20.83
CA ASP A 171 2.12 2.14 -21.94
C ASP A 171 1.45 3.47 -21.53
N ALA A 172 1.16 3.64 -20.23
CA ALA A 172 0.46 4.79 -19.67
C ALA A 172 1.43 5.94 -19.32
N PRO A 173 0.97 7.20 -19.34
CA PRO A 173 1.77 8.31 -18.84
C PRO A 173 2.06 8.16 -17.33
N ILE A 174 3.30 8.43 -16.95
CA ILE A 174 3.76 8.42 -15.56
C ILE A 174 3.83 9.86 -15.07
N ILE A 175 3.15 10.14 -13.96
CA ILE A 175 3.00 11.49 -13.42
C ILE A 175 3.46 11.61 -11.96
N CYS A 176 4.30 12.58 -11.62
CA CYS A 176 4.67 12.91 -10.24
C CYS A 176 5.26 14.31 -10.16
N ALA A 177 4.49 15.27 -9.65
CA ALA A 177 4.83 16.69 -9.68
C ALA A 177 5.84 17.12 -8.62
N ASN A 178 5.88 16.46 -7.46
CA ASN A 178 6.67 16.89 -6.31
C ASN A 178 8.08 16.28 -6.26
N LEU A 179 8.68 16.01 -7.42
CA LEU A 179 10.04 15.52 -7.55
C LEU A 179 10.96 16.64 -8.08
N ASP A 180 12.03 16.93 -7.36
CA ASP A 180 13.18 17.62 -7.94
C ASP A 180 14.17 16.56 -8.47
N MET A 181 14.19 16.46 -9.79
CA MET A 181 14.98 15.52 -10.58
C MET A 181 16.22 16.18 -11.21
N SER A 182 16.68 17.32 -10.68
CA SER A 182 17.88 18.02 -11.16
C SER A 182 19.13 17.13 -11.24
N ASN A 183 19.23 16.13 -10.35
CA ASN A 183 20.30 15.13 -10.33
C ASN A 183 19.88 13.76 -10.90
N ALA A 184 18.74 13.68 -11.60
CA ALA A 184 18.17 12.45 -12.15
C ALA A 184 17.59 12.70 -13.56
N PHE A 185 18.42 13.20 -14.48
CA PHE A 185 17.98 13.62 -15.82
C PHE A 185 17.23 12.54 -16.60
N GLU A 186 17.68 11.28 -16.56
CA GLU A 186 16.98 10.22 -17.29
C GLU A 186 15.56 9.96 -16.76
N LEU A 187 15.36 10.12 -15.45
CA LEU A 187 14.03 10.02 -14.83
C LEU A 187 13.14 11.19 -15.25
N SER A 188 13.69 12.40 -15.36
CA SER A 188 12.92 13.58 -15.79
C SER A 188 12.44 13.49 -17.24
N GLN A 189 13.00 12.58 -18.05
CA GLN A 189 12.50 12.31 -19.40
C GLN A 189 11.32 11.30 -19.42
N GLN A 190 10.99 10.67 -18.29
CA GLN A 190 9.96 9.65 -18.19
C GLN A 190 8.76 10.07 -17.33
N VAL A 191 8.90 11.11 -16.52
CA VAL A 191 7.92 11.52 -15.52
C VAL A 191 7.52 12.97 -15.75
N GLU A 192 6.23 13.19 -15.96
CA GLU A 192 5.64 14.51 -16.10
C GLU A 192 4.97 14.95 -14.78
N PRO A 193 4.74 16.24 -14.50
CA PRO A 193 4.03 16.64 -13.29
C PRO A 193 2.54 16.28 -13.33
N TYR A 194 1.94 16.31 -14.52
CA TYR A 194 0.52 16.05 -14.74
C TYR A 194 0.27 15.52 -16.16
N THR A 195 -0.92 14.96 -16.36
CA THR A 195 -1.45 14.64 -17.70
C THR A 195 -2.82 15.29 -17.89
N ILE A 196 -3.23 15.46 -19.15
CA ILE A 196 -4.54 16.01 -19.52
C ILE A 196 -5.35 14.93 -20.24
N LEU A 197 -6.42 14.47 -19.60
CA LEU A 197 -7.35 13.51 -20.16
C LEU A 197 -8.47 14.22 -20.92
N LYS A 198 -8.95 13.61 -22.00
CA LYS A 198 -10.04 14.14 -22.82
C LYS A 198 -11.37 13.61 -22.32
N GLY A 199 -12.35 14.49 -22.17
CA GLY A 199 -13.71 14.21 -21.71
C GLY A 199 -14.81 14.55 -22.72
N PRO A 200 -16.08 14.43 -22.29
CA PRO A 200 -17.24 14.78 -23.11
C PRO A 200 -17.22 16.25 -23.53
N ARG A 201 -17.78 16.54 -24.71
CA ARG A 201 -17.93 17.90 -25.28
C ARG A 201 -16.65 18.76 -25.18
N SER A 202 -15.50 18.14 -25.42
CA SER A 202 -14.18 18.78 -25.35
C SER A 202 -13.73 19.21 -23.95
N LEU A 203 -14.40 18.73 -22.90
CA LEU A 203 -13.93 18.85 -21.52
C LEU A 203 -12.51 18.28 -21.42
N GLN A 204 -11.65 18.97 -20.68
CA GLN A 204 -10.30 18.52 -20.37
C GLN A 204 -10.19 18.33 -18.86
N ILE A 205 -9.52 17.26 -18.46
CA ILE A 205 -9.34 16.89 -17.06
C ILE A 205 -7.85 16.89 -16.77
N GLY A 206 -7.43 17.74 -15.84
CA GLY A 206 -6.05 17.74 -15.36
C GLY A 206 -5.88 16.69 -14.26
N VAL A 207 -4.90 15.80 -14.40
CA VAL A 207 -4.55 14.81 -13.36
C VAL A 207 -3.12 15.10 -12.91
N ILE A 208 -2.98 15.57 -11.67
CA ILE A 208 -1.68 15.90 -11.06
C ILE A 208 -1.19 14.68 -10.27
N GLY A 209 0.04 14.24 -10.52
CA GLY A 209 0.66 13.15 -9.77
C GLY A 209 1.38 13.66 -8.52
N LEU A 210 1.41 12.90 -7.44
CA LEU A 210 2.26 13.18 -6.29
C LEU A 210 2.61 11.91 -5.51
N THR A 211 3.73 11.96 -4.81
CA THR A 211 4.22 10.90 -3.93
C THR A 211 4.56 11.45 -2.54
N THR A 212 4.72 10.58 -1.54
CA THR A 212 5.10 11.00 -0.20
C THR A 212 6.48 11.66 -0.19
N ASN A 213 6.59 12.80 0.50
CA ASN A 213 7.87 13.51 0.66
C ASN A 213 8.88 12.75 1.55
N THR A 214 8.44 11.66 2.17
CA THR A 214 9.29 10.77 2.98
C THR A 214 10.06 9.75 2.14
N THR A 215 9.76 9.61 0.83
CA THR A 215 10.34 8.58 -0.05
C THR A 215 11.87 8.51 0.01
N GLY A 216 12.56 9.65 0.03
CA GLY A 216 14.02 9.71 0.14
C GLY A 216 14.60 9.07 1.42
N SER A 217 13.78 8.88 2.46
CA SER A 217 14.16 8.22 3.72
C SER A 217 13.69 6.77 3.82
N ILE A 218 12.66 6.38 3.08
CA ILE A 218 12.05 5.05 3.14
C ILE A 218 12.42 4.15 1.95
N SER A 219 12.91 4.71 0.84
CA SER A 219 13.40 3.95 -0.31
C SER A 219 14.87 4.19 -0.57
N LYS A 220 15.64 3.10 -0.62
CA LYS A 220 17.12 3.14 -0.70
C LYS A 220 17.65 3.71 -2.01
N GLY A 221 16.93 3.51 -3.10
CA GLY A 221 17.36 3.92 -4.43
C GLY A 221 16.97 5.36 -4.80
N ALA A 222 16.32 6.09 -3.89
CA ALA A 222 15.79 7.42 -4.12
C ALA A 222 16.79 8.57 -3.86
N SER A 223 18.05 8.28 -3.56
CA SER A 223 19.02 9.25 -3.02
C SER A 223 19.39 10.43 -3.92
N SER A 224 19.14 10.33 -5.23
CA SER A 224 19.42 11.40 -6.22
C SER A 224 18.20 12.26 -6.54
N VAL A 225 17.06 12.01 -5.91
CA VAL A 225 15.81 12.77 -6.11
C VAL A 225 15.45 13.44 -4.78
N THR A 226 15.10 14.72 -4.84
CA THR A 226 14.54 15.41 -3.68
C THR A 226 13.02 15.41 -3.78
N PHE A 227 12.34 15.05 -2.69
CA PHE A 227 10.89 14.97 -2.63
C PHE A 227 10.34 16.18 -1.91
N LEU A 228 9.58 17.00 -2.63
CA LEU A 228 9.08 18.28 -2.15
C LEU A 228 7.77 18.10 -1.38
N ASP A 229 7.46 19.06 -0.50
CA ASP A 229 6.15 19.16 0.14
C ASP A 229 5.03 19.19 -0.92
N PRO A 230 4.07 18.24 -0.90
CA PRO A 230 3.08 18.11 -1.96
C PRO A 230 2.15 19.32 -2.09
N ALA A 231 1.64 19.90 -0.99
CA ALA A 231 0.56 20.88 -1.08
C ALA A 231 0.94 22.17 -1.87
N PRO A 232 2.10 22.81 -1.64
CA PRO A 232 2.54 23.95 -2.44
C PRO A 232 2.79 23.60 -3.92
N VAL A 233 3.26 22.38 -4.22
CA VAL A 233 3.50 21.92 -5.58
C VAL A 233 2.19 21.69 -6.33
N VAL A 234 1.25 21.01 -5.69
CA VAL A 234 -0.09 20.76 -6.24
C VAL A 234 -0.80 22.07 -6.55
N GLN A 235 -0.78 23.05 -5.63
CA GLN A 235 -1.38 24.37 -5.89
C GLN A 235 -0.79 25.05 -7.13
N ARG A 236 0.54 25.00 -7.29
CA ARG A 236 1.22 25.59 -8.45
C ARG A 236 0.73 24.99 -9.77
N HIS A 237 0.58 23.67 -9.83
CA HIS A 237 0.11 23.00 -11.06
C HIS A 237 -1.40 23.15 -11.28
N ILE A 238 -2.20 23.30 -10.23
CA ILE A 238 -3.60 23.74 -10.37
C ILE A 238 -3.67 25.11 -11.04
N ASP A 239 -2.88 26.07 -10.54
CA ASP A 239 -2.86 27.42 -11.09
C ASP A 239 -2.36 27.43 -12.55
N GLU A 240 -1.37 26.59 -12.87
CA GLU A 240 -0.87 26.39 -14.23
C GLU A 240 -1.95 25.82 -15.16
N LEU A 241 -2.63 24.75 -14.76
CA LEU A 241 -3.71 24.12 -15.54
C LEU A 241 -4.84 25.09 -15.84
N LYS A 242 -5.22 25.91 -14.85
CA LYS A 242 -6.24 26.95 -15.02
C LYS A 242 -5.78 28.09 -15.93
N THR A 243 -4.59 28.62 -15.70
CA THR A 243 -4.14 29.84 -16.39
C THR A 243 -3.61 29.60 -17.79
N LYS A 244 -2.88 28.49 -18.02
CA LYS A 244 -2.29 28.19 -19.33
C LYS A 244 -3.19 27.35 -20.22
N HIS A 245 -3.98 26.44 -19.63
CA HIS A 245 -4.76 25.47 -20.38
C HIS A 245 -6.28 25.67 -20.27
N ASN A 246 -6.74 26.61 -19.42
CA ASN A 246 -8.16 26.83 -19.14
C ASN A 246 -8.90 25.56 -18.66
N ILE A 247 -8.20 24.73 -17.88
CA ILE A 247 -8.73 23.48 -17.32
C ILE A 247 -9.19 23.73 -15.89
N HIS A 248 -10.46 23.43 -15.60
CA HIS A 248 -11.05 23.62 -14.27
C HIS A 248 -11.45 22.32 -13.57
N VAL A 249 -11.60 21.22 -14.32
CA VAL A 249 -11.78 19.88 -13.75
C VAL A 249 -10.39 19.30 -13.47
N ILE A 250 -9.96 19.40 -12.22
CA ILE A 250 -8.61 18.99 -11.79
C ILE A 250 -8.73 18.01 -10.62
N VAL A 251 -8.04 16.88 -10.75
CA VAL A 251 -7.94 15.85 -9.71
C VAL A 251 -6.47 15.53 -9.43
N ALA A 252 -6.22 14.91 -8.28
CA ALA A 252 -4.89 14.44 -7.91
C ALA A 252 -4.85 12.91 -7.86
N LEU A 253 -3.78 12.31 -8.39
CA LEU A 253 -3.43 10.91 -8.26
C LEU A 253 -2.23 10.82 -7.31
N SER A 254 -2.44 10.22 -6.14
CA SER A 254 -1.57 10.43 -4.98
C SER A 254 -1.07 9.14 -4.35
N HIS A 255 0.23 9.07 -4.11
CA HIS A 255 0.86 8.08 -3.24
C HIS A 255 1.44 8.74 -1.98
N ASN A 256 0.62 9.53 -1.28
CA ASN A 256 1.04 10.35 -0.14
C ASN A 256 0.53 9.84 1.22
N GLY A 257 -0.50 8.98 1.23
CA GLY A 257 -1.14 8.46 2.43
C GLY A 257 -2.36 9.27 2.84
N TYR A 258 -3.40 8.59 3.30
CA TYR A 258 -4.74 9.14 3.55
C TYR A 258 -4.75 10.37 4.47
N THR A 259 -3.95 10.37 5.55
CA THR A 259 -3.85 11.54 6.44
C THR A 259 -3.25 12.75 5.72
N TYR A 260 -2.19 12.54 4.96
CA TYR A 260 -1.51 13.62 4.25
C TYR A 260 -2.27 14.06 3.00
N ASP A 261 -3.09 13.19 2.39
CA ASP A 261 -4.04 13.56 1.35
C ASP A 261 -5.10 14.55 1.89
N LYS A 262 -5.57 14.37 3.14
CA LYS A 262 -6.44 15.36 3.80
C LYS A 262 -5.74 16.70 3.98
N GLU A 263 -4.46 16.68 4.36
CA GLU A 263 -3.67 17.90 4.48
C GLU A 263 -3.49 18.62 3.14
N VAL A 264 -3.24 17.89 2.05
CA VAL A 264 -3.19 18.46 0.69
C VAL A 264 -4.55 19.05 0.31
N ALA A 265 -5.64 18.34 0.54
CA ALA A 265 -6.99 18.84 0.28
C ALA A 265 -7.27 20.15 1.03
N THR A 266 -7.02 20.18 2.35
CA THR A 266 -7.25 21.38 3.19
C THR A 266 -6.39 22.58 2.76
N ASN A 267 -5.16 22.35 2.31
CA ASN A 267 -4.20 23.43 2.00
C ASN A 267 -4.20 23.88 0.54
N THR A 268 -5.04 23.29 -0.32
CA THR A 268 -5.15 23.65 -1.75
C THR A 268 -6.55 24.15 -2.09
N GLN A 269 -6.67 24.84 -3.24
CA GLN A 269 -7.94 25.24 -3.83
C GLN A 269 -7.95 24.87 -5.32
N GLY A 270 -9.06 24.33 -5.81
CA GLY A 270 -9.25 23.93 -7.20
C GLY A 270 -9.16 22.44 -7.50
N LEU A 271 -8.90 21.58 -6.51
CA LEU A 271 -9.06 20.12 -6.66
C LEU A 271 -10.51 19.69 -6.47
N LEU A 272 -10.96 18.75 -7.29
CA LEU A 272 -12.26 18.09 -7.10
C LEU A 272 -12.12 16.80 -6.28
N ALA A 273 -11.10 16.00 -6.58
CA ALA A 273 -10.89 14.71 -5.94
C ALA A 273 -9.40 14.35 -5.81
N ILE A 274 -9.09 13.47 -4.86
CA ILE A 274 -7.79 12.84 -4.65
C ILE A 274 -7.98 11.32 -4.66
N PHE A 275 -7.30 10.63 -5.58
CA PHE A 275 -7.23 9.18 -5.67
C PHE A 275 -5.92 8.72 -5.03
N GLY A 276 -5.99 8.25 -3.78
CA GLY A 276 -4.84 8.02 -2.90
C GLY A 276 -4.33 6.58 -2.83
N GLY A 277 -3.13 6.43 -2.26
CA GLY A 277 -2.46 5.17 -1.89
C GLY A 277 -1.54 5.33 -0.68
N HIS A 278 -0.52 4.48 -0.54
CA HIS A 278 0.53 4.46 0.49
C HIS A 278 0.10 3.94 1.88
N SER A 279 -1.00 4.46 2.42
CA SER A 279 -1.45 4.12 3.79
C SER A 279 -2.31 2.87 3.88
N HIS A 280 -2.54 2.19 2.75
CA HIS A 280 -3.36 0.97 2.64
C HIS A 280 -4.78 1.13 3.18
N THR A 281 -5.32 2.36 3.16
CA THR A 281 -6.55 2.67 3.87
C THR A 281 -7.75 2.10 3.11
N TYR A 282 -8.52 1.27 3.79
CA TYR A 282 -9.83 0.86 3.30
C TYR A 282 -10.84 1.96 3.66
N LEU A 283 -11.47 2.58 2.66
CA LEU A 283 -12.59 3.49 2.89
C LEU A 283 -13.86 2.78 2.44
N SER A 284 -14.88 2.72 3.29
CA SER A 284 -16.16 2.06 2.99
C SER A 284 -17.31 3.06 2.94
N VAL A 285 -18.33 2.72 2.16
CA VAL A 285 -19.62 3.44 2.15
C VAL A 285 -20.36 3.27 3.49
N ASP A 286 -20.06 2.22 4.27
CA ASP A 286 -20.39 2.13 5.68
C ASP A 286 -19.11 2.34 6.53
N PRO A 287 -18.89 3.54 7.10
CA PRO A 287 -17.69 3.80 7.90
C PRO A 287 -17.60 2.96 9.18
N ASN A 288 -18.67 2.25 9.57
CA ASN A 288 -18.66 1.34 10.72
C ASN A 288 -18.26 -0.10 10.33
N GLU A 289 -18.09 -0.38 9.04
CA GLU A 289 -17.64 -1.69 8.57
C GLU A 289 -16.27 -2.04 9.19
N PRO A 290 -16.07 -3.29 9.68
CA PRO A 290 -14.80 -3.70 10.26
C PRO A 290 -13.62 -3.44 9.33
N GLY A 291 -12.61 -2.72 9.83
CA GLY A 291 -11.41 -2.37 9.07
C GLY A 291 -11.54 -1.11 8.21
N SER A 292 -12.71 -0.47 8.17
CA SER A 292 -12.86 0.85 7.55
C SER A 292 -12.02 1.90 8.30
N GLY A 293 -11.21 2.64 7.55
CA GLY A 293 -10.45 3.79 8.02
C GLY A 293 -11.17 5.13 7.82
N GLY A 294 -12.35 5.11 7.19
CA GLY A 294 -13.15 6.30 6.92
C GLY A 294 -14.23 6.07 5.86
N GLU A 295 -15.04 7.10 5.64
CA GLU A 295 -16.11 7.10 4.64
C GLU A 295 -15.55 7.13 3.22
N TYR A 296 -16.24 6.45 2.28
CA TYR A 296 -15.97 6.50 0.85
C TYR A 296 -17.06 7.31 0.12
N PRO A 297 -16.71 8.40 -0.58
CA PRO A 297 -15.46 9.15 -0.44
C PRO A 297 -15.43 9.94 0.87
N THR A 298 -14.24 10.22 1.38
CA THR A 298 -14.09 11.15 2.49
C THR A 298 -14.16 12.58 1.97
N ILE A 299 -15.00 13.42 2.57
CA ILE A 299 -15.16 14.82 2.17
C ILE A 299 -14.27 15.72 3.05
N VAL A 300 -13.42 16.53 2.40
CA VAL A 300 -12.58 17.53 3.06
C VAL A 300 -12.83 18.92 2.47
N ARG A 301 -12.95 19.93 3.33
CA ARG A 301 -13.04 21.33 2.90
C ARG A 301 -11.67 21.85 2.50
N GLY A 302 -11.53 22.25 1.24
CA GLY A 302 -10.33 22.91 0.73
C GLY A 302 -10.19 24.36 1.19
N LYS A 303 -9.08 25.00 0.80
CA LYS A 303 -8.68 26.33 1.28
C LYS A 303 -9.69 27.45 1.00
N ASN A 304 -10.50 27.32 -0.06
CA ASN A 304 -11.56 28.24 -0.44
C ASN A 304 -12.97 27.77 0.00
N GLY A 305 -13.06 26.73 0.83
CA GLY A 305 -14.32 26.16 1.32
C GLY A 305 -15.00 25.16 0.39
N GLN A 306 -14.44 24.90 -0.80
CA GLN A 306 -14.96 23.87 -1.70
C GLN A 306 -14.75 22.46 -1.14
N ASP A 307 -15.65 21.53 -1.46
CA ASP A 307 -15.49 20.12 -1.10
C ASP A 307 -14.47 19.44 -2.03
N VAL A 308 -13.59 18.64 -1.43
CA VAL A 308 -12.62 17.76 -2.11
C VAL A 308 -12.88 16.32 -1.66
N TYR A 309 -13.06 15.42 -2.63
CA TYR A 309 -13.41 14.02 -2.38
C TYR A 309 -12.17 13.14 -2.39
N ILE A 310 -11.86 12.47 -1.28
CA ILE A 310 -10.69 11.61 -1.14
C ILE A 310 -11.13 10.14 -1.14
N VAL A 311 -10.49 9.33 -1.97
CA VAL A 311 -10.74 7.88 -2.09
C VAL A 311 -9.44 7.08 -2.00
N GLN A 312 -9.51 5.88 -1.41
CA GLN A 312 -8.47 4.84 -1.42
C GLN A 312 -9.14 3.47 -1.52
N ALA A 313 -8.43 2.46 -2.06
CA ALA A 313 -8.95 1.12 -2.31
C ALA A 313 -8.12 0.04 -1.58
N LYS A 314 -7.79 0.27 -0.30
CA LYS A 314 -7.03 -0.66 0.56
C LYS A 314 -5.65 -0.97 -0.05
N LYS A 315 -5.32 -2.24 -0.31
CA LYS A 315 -4.03 -2.71 -0.86
C LYS A 315 -4.20 -4.04 -1.59
N PHE A 316 -3.12 -4.50 -2.22
CA PHE A 316 -2.94 -5.83 -2.83
C PHE A 316 -3.90 -6.12 -3.99
N GLY A 317 -4.65 -5.11 -4.45
CA GLY A 317 -5.74 -5.34 -5.40
C GLY A 317 -6.86 -6.21 -4.82
N GLU A 318 -7.11 -6.12 -3.50
CA GLU A 318 -8.31 -6.70 -2.88
C GLU A 318 -9.58 -5.96 -3.36
N TYR A 319 -9.48 -4.66 -3.63
CA TYR A 319 -10.56 -3.83 -4.14
C TYR A 319 -10.16 -3.11 -5.43
N VAL A 320 -11.17 -2.78 -6.24
CA VAL A 320 -11.10 -1.76 -7.29
C VAL A 320 -11.99 -0.60 -6.87
N GLY A 321 -11.43 0.59 -6.70
CA GLY A 321 -12.21 1.79 -6.39
C GLY A 321 -12.81 2.40 -7.65
N PHE A 322 -14.01 2.97 -7.55
CA PHE A 322 -14.49 3.90 -8.58
C PHE A 322 -15.22 5.11 -7.97
N LEU A 323 -15.18 6.22 -8.70
CA LEU A 323 -15.84 7.47 -8.34
C LEU A 323 -16.41 8.11 -9.61
N ASP A 324 -17.73 8.28 -9.63
CA ASP A 324 -18.48 8.99 -10.64
C ASP A 324 -18.72 10.42 -10.18
N LEU A 325 -18.36 11.38 -11.02
CA LEU A 325 -18.57 12.80 -10.79
C LEU A 325 -19.44 13.37 -11.90
N THR A 326 -20.50 14.06 -11.51
CA THR A 326 -21.24 14.95 -12.40
C THR A 326 -20.68 16.36 -12.22
N VAL A 327 -20.01 16.91 -13.23
CA VAL A 327 -19.27 18.16 -13.15
C VAL A 327 -19.78 19.22 -14.14
N THR A 328 -19.63 20.49 -13.79
CA THR A 328 -19.75 21.60 -14.75
C THR A 328 -18.40 21.90 -15.42
N PRO A 329 -18.37 22.59 -16.58
CA PRO A 329 -17.13 22.98 -17.23
C PRO A 329 -16.21 23.86 -16.37
N GLU A 330 -16.77 24.57 -15.40
CA GLU A 330 -16.06 25.42 -14.42
C GLU A 330 -15.51 24.64 -13.22
N GLY A 331 -15.64 23.31 -13.22
CA GLY A 331 -15.10 22.47 -12.14
C GLY A 331 -15.96 22.48 -10.87
N ARG A 332 -17.28 22.55 -10.99
CA ARG A 332 -18.18 22.31 -9.85
C ARG A 332 -18.70 20.88 -9.89
N VAL A 333 -18.68 20.18 -8.76
CA VAL A 333 -19.31 18.85 -8.62
C VAL A 333 -20.77 19.03 -8.20
N LEU A 334 -21.69 18.47 -8.98
CA LEU A 334 -23.14 18.50 -8.76
C LEU A 334 -23.73 17.13 -8.38
N GLY A 335 -22.98 16.05 -8.64
CA GLY A 335 -23.41 14.69 -8.37
C GLY A 335 -22.20 13.80 -8.11
N LEU A 336 -22.40 12.80 -7.25
CA LEU A 336 -21.36 11.93 -6.74
C LEU A 336 -21.93 10.54 -6.49
N SER A 337 -21.24 9.51 -6.97
CA SER A 337 -21.48 8.11 -6.59
C SER A 337 -20.17 7.34 -6.67
N GLY A 338 -20.01 6.30 -5.86
CA GLY A 338 -18.80 5.50 -5.89
C GLY A 338 -18.72 4.56 -4.70
N GLN A 339 -17.94 3.50 -4.86
CA GLN A 339 -17.61 2.56 -3.78
C GLN A 339 -16.37 1.75 -4.16
N PRO A 340 -15.66 1.18 -3.19
CA PRO A 340 -14.69 0.12 -3.49
C PRO A 340 -15.45 -1.18 -3.84
N ILE A 341 -15.05 -1.84 -4.93
CA ILE A 341 -15.60 -3.14 -5.33
C ILE A 341 -14.66 -4.23 -4.83
N HIS A 342 -15.14 -5.06 -3.90
CA HIS A 342 -14.38 -6.21 -3.40
C HIS A 342 -14.20 -7.25 -4.50
N ILE A 343 -12.96 -7.64 -4.79
CA ILE A 343 -12.66 -8.63 -5.82
C ILE A 343 -12.84 -10.04 -5.26
N THR A 344 -14.08 -10.52 -5.22
CA THR A 344 -14.40 -11.87 -4.72
C THR A 344 -14.19 -12.95 -5.77
N MET A 345 -14.22 -14.22 -5.33
CA MET A 345 -14.08 -15.37 -6.24
C MET A 345 -15.25 -15.59 -7.20
N ASN A 346 -16.41 -14.99 -6.93
CA ASN A 346 -17.59 -15.04 -7.82
C ASN A 346 -17.38 -14.24 -9.12
N ILE A 347 -16.45 -13.29 -9.10
CA ILE A 347 -16.11 -12.51 -10.28
C ILE A 347 -15.28 -13.40 -11.22
N PRO A 348 -15.68 -13.54 -12.50
CA PRO A 348 -14.94 -14.35 -13.44
C PRO A 348 -13.58 -13.71 -13.78
N GLU A 349 -12.58 -14.53 -14.01
CA GLU A 349 -11.26 -14.10 -14.45
C GLU A 349 -11.27 -13.76 -15.94
N ASP A 350 -10.58 -12.67 -16.33
CA ASP A 350 -10.27 -12.44 -17.74
C ASP A 350 -9.39 -13.59 -18.28
N PRO A 351 -9.86 -14.34 -19.30
CA PRO A 351 -9.19 -15.57 -19.72
C PRO A 351 -7.81 -15.30 -20.33
N GLY A 352 -7.63 -14.17 -21.03
CA GLY A 352 -6.37 -13.82 -21.66
C GLY A 352 -5.29 -13.46 -20.64
N LEU A 353 -5.64 -12.60 -19.68
CA LEU A 353 -4.73 -12.19 -18.62
C LEU A 353 -4.44 -13.35 -17.65
N LYS A 354 -5.43 -14.19 -17.34
CA LYS A 354 -5.22 -15.41 -16.55
C LYS A 354 -4.21 -16.33 -17.21
N HIS A 355 -4.40 -16.66 -18.48
CA HIS A 355 -3.47 -17.53 -19.19
C HIS A 355 -2.05 -16.96 -19.18
N PHE A 356 -1.92 -15.65 -19.43
CA PHE A 356 -0.63 -14.96 -19.38
C PHE A 356 0.03 -15.07 -17.99
N THR A 357 -0.68 -14.78 -16.90
CA THR A 357 -0.09 -14.83 -15.55
C THR A 357 0.27 -16.25 -15.16
N GLU A 358 -0.55 -17.26 -15.49
CA GLU A 358 -0.25 -18.67 -15.23
C GLU A 358 1.02 -19.15 -15.95
N GLU A 359 1.26 -18.75 -17.20
CA GLU A 359 2.51 -19.10 -17.90
C GLU A 359 3.74 -18.43 -17.25
N VAL A 360 3.60 -17.18 -16.80
CA VAL A 360 4.67 -16.47 -16.08
C VAL A 360 4.94 -17.10 -14.70
N ARG A 361 3.95 -17.76 -14.09
CA ARG A 361 4.09 -18.43 -12.78
C ARG A 361 5.00 -19.66 -12.84
N LYS A 362 4.96 -20.44 -13.92
CA LYS A 362 5.62 -21.77 -14.00
C LYS A 362 7.14 -21.74 -13.72
N PRO A 363 7.96 -20.84 -14.32
CA PRO A 363 9.39 -20.81 -14.04
C PRO A 363 9.70 -20.48 -12.58
N MET A 364 8.95 -19.53 -12.00
CA MET A 364 9.09 -19.13 -10.60
C MET A 364 8.83 -20.30 -9.64
N GLU A 365 7.76 -21.07 -9.87
CA GLU A 365 7.44 -22.23 -9.04
C GLU A 365 8.44 -23.37 -9.20
N ARG A 366 8.93 -23.61 -10.43
CA ARG A 366 9.98 -24.61 -10.68
C ARG A 366 11.27 -24.28 -9.93
N ASP A 367 11.70 -23.02 -9.97
CA ASP A 367 13.00 -22.60 -9.44
C ASP A 367 12.95 -22.30 -7.92
N GLY A 368 11.82 -21.79 -7.42
CA GLY A 368 11.62 -21.43 -6.02
C GLY A 368 10.82 -22.45 -5.20
N GLY A 369 10.39 -23.55 -5.81
CA GLY A 369 9.49 -24.55 -5.22
C GLY A 369 10.13 -25.47 -4.16
N MET A 370 11.44 -25.36 -3.93
CA MET A 370 12.16 -26.16 -2.94
C MET A 370 11.62 -25.91 -1.53
N VAL A 371 11.18 -26.97 -0.86
CA VAL A 371 10.78 -26.94 0.55
C VAL A 371 12.02 -26.81 1.44
N ILE A 372 12.01 -25.82 2.32
CA ILE A 372 13.13 -25.47 3.21
C ILE A 372 12.78 -25.58 4.70
N GLY A 373 11.52 -25.85 5.03
CA GLY A 373 11.04 -26.07 6.40
C GLY A 373 9.53 -26.36 6.40
N GLU A 374 8.97 -26.50 7.60
CA GLU A 374 7.56 -26.75 7.86
C GLU A 374 7.08 -25.79 8.97
N ALA A 375 5.99 -25.06 8.73
CA ALA A 375 5.30 -24.30 9.76
C ALA A 375 4.22 -25.16 10.41
N LEU A 376 4.23 -25.26 11.74
CA LEU A 376 3.23 -26.03 12.50
C LEU A 376 1.99 -25.19 12.86
N ILE A 377 2.03 -23.89 12.61
CA ILE A 377 0.96 -22.92 12.86
C ILE A 377 0.91 -21.88 11.75
N ASP A 378 -0.24 -21.25 11.56
CA ASP A 378 -0.33 -20.01 10.77
C ASP A 378 0.33 -18.85 11.52
N MET A 379 1.07 -18.03 10.77
CA MET A 379 1.79 -16.87 11.26
C MET A 379 1.39 -15.64 10.45
N TYR A 380 0.53 -14.81 11.02
CA TYR A 380 -0.03 -13.61 10.38
C TYR A 380 0.87 -12.39 10.59
N GLN A 381 1.09 -11.61 9.53
CA GLN A 381 1.83 -10.34 9.61
C GLN A 381 1.02 -9.28 10.36
N GLU A 382 -0.29 -9.30 10.20
CA GLU A 382 -1.22 -8.35 10.81
C GLU A 382 -1.16 -8.38 12.34
N HIS A 383 -0.86 -9.55 12.91
CA HIS A 383 -0.71 -9.73 14.36
C HIS A 383 0.59 -9.10 14.92
N CYS A 384 1.51 -8.68 14.04
CA CYS A 384 2.75 -8.03 14.42
C CYS A 384 2.58 -6.51 14.61
N LYS A 385 1.40 -5.96 14.31
CA LYS A 385 1.17 -4.52 14.38
C LYS A 385 1.01 -4.03 15.81
N GLY A 386 1.98 -3.24 16.28
CA GLY A 386 1.95 -2.59 17.59
C GLY A 386 1.97 -3.56 18.79
N THR A 387 2.38 -4.81 18.60
CA THR A 387 2.48 -5.81 19.67
C THR A 387 3.43 -6.96 19.28
N GLU A 388 3.80 -7.83 20.22
CA GLU A 388 4.64 -9.00 19.95
C GLU A 388 3.87 -10.06 19.13
N CYS A 389 4.54 -10.70 18.17
CA CYS A 389 3.95 -11.76 17.36
C CYS A 389 4.94 -12.94 17.12
N PRO A 390 4.44 -14.18 16.92
CA PRO A 390 5.28 -15.34 16.62
C PRO A 390 6.16 -15.18 15.39
N LEU A 391 5.62 -14.58 14.32
CA LEU A 391 6.33 -14.40 13.05
C LEU A 391 7.61 -13.57 13.24
N ALA A 392 7.50 -12.40 13.86
CA ALA A 392 8.65 -11.53 14.09
C ALA A 392 9.60 -12.07 15.16
N ASN A 393 9.12 -12.86 16.12
CA ASN A 393 9.97 -13.56 17.08
C ASN A 393 10.91 -14.54 16.36
N MET A 394 10.37 -15.40 15.50
CA MET A 394 11.17 -16.32 14.67
C MET A 394 12.20 -15.56 13.82
N VAL A 395 11.78 -14.48 13.15
CA VAL A 395 12.67 -13.69 12.29
C VAL A 395 13.82 -13.08 13.08
N THR A 396 13.52 -12.45 14.21
CA THR A 396 14.55 -11.83 15.06
C THR A 396 15.46 -12.87 15.73
N ASP A 397 14.96 -14.07 16.02
CA ASP A 397 15.79 -15.19 16.51
C ASP A 397 16.75 -15.70 15.44
N ALA A 398 16.28 -15.83 14.19
CA ALA A 398 17.13 -16.19 13.06
C ALA A 398 18.24 -15.16 12.83
N MET A 399 17.92 -13.86 12.92
CA MET A 399 18.89 -12.77 12.84
C MET A 399 19.92 -12.88 13.97
N LEU A 400 19.48 -13.11 15.22
CA LEU A 400 20.36 -13.23 16.37
C LEU A 400 21.28 -14.45 16.27
N GLN A 401 20.75 -15.62 15.85
CA GLN A 401 21.53 -16.83 15.63
C GLN A 401 22.63 -16.64 14.57
N ARG A 402 22.35 -15.84 13.51
CA ARG A 402 23.35 -15.53 12.48
C ARG A 402 24.49 -14.65 12.99
N SER A 403 24.26 -13.88 14.04
CA SER A 403 25.19 -12.88 14.56
C SER A 403 25.63 -13.21 15.99
N PRO A 404 26.62 -14.12 16.17
CA PRO A 404 27.06 -14.57 17.50
C PRO A 404 27.65 -13.46 18.38
N LEU A 405 28.02 -12.31 17.79
CA LEU A 405 28.52 -11.14 18.51
C LEU A 405 27.40 -10.20 18.98
N ALA A 406 26.18 -10.37 18.47
CA ALA A 406 25.03 -9.58 18.88
C ALA A 406 24.34 -10.21 20.08
N SER A 407 23.89 -9.39 21.01
CA SER A 407 23.04 -9.81 22.13
C SER A 407 21.56 -9.49 21.85
N ILE A 408 21.31 -8.65 20.85
CA ILE A 408 19.99 -8.13 20.50
C ILE A 408 19.82 -8.24 18.99
N ALA A 409 18.64 -8.66 18.54
CA ALA A 409 18.20 -8.46 17.16
C ALA A 409 17.03 -7.47 17.13
N MET A 410 16.94 -6.66 16.08
CA MET A 410 15.84 -5.71 15.90
C MET A 410 15.45 -5.56 14.44
N ILE A 411 14.15 -5.55 14.16
CA ILE A 411 13.56 -5.35 12.83
C ILE A 411 12.30 -4.50 12.97
N ASN A 412 12.01 -3.65 11.98
CA ASN A 412 10.73 -2.94 11.87
C ASN A 412 9.63 -3.89 11.37
N GLU A 413 8.39 -3.67 11.79
CA GLU A 413 7.23 -4.49 11.37
C GLU A 413 7.08 -4.53 9.84
N ASP A 414 7.33 -3.39 9.18
CA ASP A 414 7.26 -3.23 7.73
C ASP A 414 8.40 -3.93 6.99
N GLY A 415 9.42 -4.42 7.70
CA GLY A 415 10.42 -5.32 7.14
C GLY A 415 9.87 -6.73 6.83
N ILE A 416 8.70 -7.08 7.38
CA ILE A 416 8.01 -8.37 7.20
C ILE A 416 6.69 -8.09 6.47
N ARG A 417 6.54 -8.54 5.21
CA ARG A 417 5.46 -8.05 4.32
C ARG A 417 4.22 -8.93 4.21
N THR A 418 4.36 -10.23 4.49
CA THR A 418 3.28 -11.23 4.37
C THR A 418 3.34 -12.23 5.52
N GLY A 419 2.32 -13.08 5.66
CA GLY A 419 2.33 -14.18 6.62
C GLY A 419 3.04 -15.44 6.10
N ILE A 420 3.17 -16.44 6.97
CA ILE A 420 3.51 -17.82 6.61
C ILE A 420 2.35 -18.71 7.04
N ARG A 421 1.85 -19.52 6.11
CA ARG A 421 0.83 -20.53 6.39
C ARG A 421 1.43 -21.77 7.05
N GLN A 422 0.64 -22.42 7.90
CA GLN A 422 0.91 -23.79 8.33
C GLN A 422 1.13 -24.72 7.12
N GLY A 423 2.16 -25.57 7.20
CA GLY A 423 2.54 -26.50 6.16
C GLY A 423 3.95 -26.25 5.60
N PRO A 424 4.25 -26.81 4.42
CA PRO A 424 5.57 -26.70 3.80
C PRO A 424 5.96 -25.26 3.46
N ILE A 425 7.10 -24.82 3.96
CA ILE A 425 7.70 -23.52 3.64
C ILE A 425 8.64 -23.71 2.46
N LYS A 426 8.34 -23.03 1.35
CA LYS A 426 9.18 -23.02 0.15
C LYS A 426 10.12 -21.82 0.13
N LEU A 427 11.25 -21.94 -0.57
CA LEU A 427 12.18 -20.82 -0.76
C LEU A 427 11.49 -19.58 -1.34
N LEU A 428 10.56 -19.76 -2.29
CA LEU A 428 9.80 -18.65 -2.87
C LEU A 428 9.01 -17.85 -1.82
N HIS A 429 8.54 -18.48 -0.73
CA HIS A 429 7.79 -17.77 0.31
C HIS A 429 8.65 -16.69 1.00
N LEU A 430 9.97 -16.89 1.10
CA LEU A 430 10.87 -15.89 1.69
C LEU A 430 10.97 -14.61 0.85
N PHE A 431 10.76 -14.69 -0.46
CA PHE A 431 10.73 -13.51 -1.33
C PHE A 431 9.43 -12.70 -1.18
N GLY A 432 8.33 -13.34 -0.79
CA GLY A 432 7.09 -12.66 -0.39
C GLY A 432 7.19 -12.07 1.01
N LEU A 433 7.89 -12.76 1.91
CA LEU A 433 8.08 -12.30 3.29
C LEU A 433 9.05 -11.11 3.36
N PHE A 434 10.14 -11.15 2.57
CA PHE A 434 11.22 -10.15 2.55
C PHE A 434 11.54 -9.68 1.12
N PRO A 435 10.63 -8.99 0.43
CA PRO A 435 10.85 -8.56 -0.96
C PRO A 435 12.03 -7.60 -1.13
N MET A 436 12.38 -6.81 -0.10
CA MET A 436 13.56 -5.93 -0.12
C MET A 436 14.88 -6.68 0.06
N ASN A 437 14.81 -7.92 0.57
CA ASN A 437 15.94 -8.77 0.90
C ASN A 437 17.09 -8.00 1.57
N ASP A 438 16.77 -7.26 2.64
CA ASP A 438 17.70 -6.32 3.26
C ASP A 438 19.00 -7.01 3.73
N GLU A 439 20.10 -6.27 3.66
CA GLU A 439 21.39 -6.67 4.20
C GLU A 439 21.34 -6.65 5.74
N LEU A 440 21.85 -7.69 6.38
CA LEU A 440 22.03 -7.67 7.83
C LEU A 440 23.37 -7.02 8.19
N VAL A 441 23.28 -6.12 9.17
CA VAL A 441 24.43 -5.43 9.73
C VAL A 441 24.42 -5.53 11.25
N THR A 442 25.59 -5.35 11.86
CA THR A 442 25.69 -5.10 13.30
C THR A 442 26.00 -3.64 13.59
N VAL A 443 25.31 -3.09 14.57
CA VAL A 443 25.55 -1.74 15.12
C VAL A 443 25.87 -1.86 16.62
N ARG A 444 26.67 -0.93 17.15
CA ARG A 444 26.94 -0.82 18.59
C ARG A 444 26.24 0.43 19.10
N LEU A 445 25.32 0.26 20.04
CA LEU A 445 24.54 1.35 20.64
C LEU A 445 24.60 1.25 22.16
N SER A 446 24.64 2.40 22.84
CA SER A 446 24.55 2.42 24.30
C SER A 446 23.15 2.02 24.77
N GLY A 447 23.04 1.50 25.99
CA GLY A 447 21.75 1.18 26.60
C GLY A 447 20.79 2.37 26.60
N ARG A 448 21.30 3.59 26.80
CA ARG A 448 20.51 4.82 26.70
C ARG A 448 19.92 5.01 25.29
N ALA A 449 20.69 4.75 24.25
CA ALA A 449 20.22 4.88 22.88
C ALA A 449 19.13 3.85 22.57
N ILE A 450 19.33 2.59 23.00
CA ILE A 450 18.34 1.52 22.82
C ILE A 450 17.04 1.84 23.55
N ARG A 451 17.14 2.32 24.79
CA ARG A 451 15.98 2.81 25.55
C ARG A 451 15.22 3.89 24.79
N GLY A 452 15.93 4.85 24.21
CA GLY A 452 15.33 5.89 23.37
C GLY A 452 14.60 5.35 22.13
N ILE A 453 15.17 4.33 21.47
CA ILE A 453 14.54 3.66 20.31
C ILE A 453 13.26 2.95 20.74
N ILE A 454 13.32 2.12 21.78
CA ILE A 454 12.16 1.36 22.28
C ILE A 454 11.05 2.30 22.75
N THR A 455 11.38 3.34 23.54
CA THR A 455 10.40 4.36 23.91
C THR A 455 9.83 5.03 22.67
N GLY A 456 10.65 5.39 21.69
CA GLY A 456 10.18 6.07 20.49
C GLY A 456 9.25 5.23 19.62
N VAL A 457 9.50 3.92 19.53
CA VAL A 457 8.60 2.95 18.89
C VAL A 457 7.25 2.89 19.62
N LEU A 458 7.27 2.84 20.96
CA LEU A 458 6.06 2.74 21.78
C LEU A 458 5.25 4.04 21.83
N THR A 459 5.89 5.20 21.67
CA THR A 459 5.24 6.52 21.66
C THR A 459 5.08 7.11 20.25
N GLN A 460 5.49 6.40 19.20
CA GLN A 460 5.55 6.89 17.81
C GLN A 460 6.32 8.21 17.62
N LYS A 461 7.28 8.47 18.50
CA LYS A 461 8.03 9.74 18.52
C LYS A 461 9.49 9.49 18.89
N ASN A 462 10.41 9.84 18.00
CA ASN A 462 11.82 9.67 18.24
C ASN A 462 12.27 10.55 19.42
N GLN A 463 12.97 9.94 20.38
CA GLN A 463 13.32 10.58 21.65
C GLN A 463 14.52 11.54 21.55
N ARG A 464 15.18 11.62 20.39
CA ARG A 464 16.34 12.48 20.14
C ARG A 464 15.97 13.75 19.38
N ASP A 465 15.17 13.64 18.33
CA ASP A 465 14.83 14.75 17.43
C ASP A 465 13.33 15.09 17.39
N GLY A 466 12.48 14.27 18.01
CA GLY A 466 11.03 14.47 18.06
C GLY A 466 10.30 14.12 16.78
N GLN A 467 10.98 13.58 15.76
CA GLN A 467 10.35 13.13 14.51
C GLN A 467 9.39 11.97 14.76
N ARG A 468 8.39 11.83 13.90
CA ARG A 468 7.42 10.74 13.99
C ARG A 468 8.12 9.42 13.63
N VAL A 469 8.04 8.44 14.52
CA VAL A 469 8.43 7.05 14.21
C VAL A 469 7.27 6.41 13.48
N THR A 470 7.53 5.86 12.29
CA THR A 470 6.48 5.46 11.34
C THR A 470 6.03 4.01 11.49
N CYS A 471 6.79 3.18 12.22
CA CYS A 471 6.52 1.75 12.34
C CYS A 471 6.72 1.23 13.78
N PHE A 472 6.14 0.07 14.06
CA PHE A 472 6.52 -0.74 15.22
C PHE A 472 7.83 -1.50 14.98
N ALA A 473 8.50 -1.95 16.04
CA ALA A 473 9.74 -2.74 15.96
C ALA A 473 9.70 -3.97 16.87
N HIS A 474 10.16 -5.09 16.34
CA HIS A 474 10.29 -6.36 17.04
C HIS A 474 11.75 -6.65 17.37
N TYR A 475 11.95 -7.49 18.38
CA TYR A 475 13.28 -7.78 18.88
C TYR A 475 13.43 -9.20 19.43
N SER A 476 14.67 -9.67 19.45
CA SER A 476 15.13 -10.83 20.22
C SER A 476 16.24 -10.39 21.17
N GLY A 477 16.39 -11.09 22.29
CA GLY A 477 17.38 -10.76 23.32
C GLY A 477 16.99 -9.60 24.26
N LEU A 478 15.75 -9.11 24.17
CA LEU A 478 15.19 -8.10 25.07
C LEU A 478 13.87 -8.57 25.70
N ARG A 479 13.61 -8.10 26.92
CA ARG A 479 12.30 -8.09 27.57
C ARG A 479 11.95 -6.66 27.96
N VAL A 480 10.76 -6.22 27.65
CA VAL A 480 10.31 -4.83 27.81
C VAL A 480 8.97 -4.81 28.52
N GLU A 481 8.85 -3.97 29.53
CA GLU A 481 7.58 -3.67 30.19
C GLU A 481 7.21 -2.19 29.98
N TYR A 482 5.97 -1.95 29.57
CA TYR A 482 5.48 -0.60 29.27
C TYR A 482 4.10 -0.36 29.87
N SER A 483 3.94 0.74 30.62
CA SER A 483 2.64 1.22 31.10
C SER A 483 2.00 2.07 30.00
N ARG A 484 0.87 1.60 29.46
CA ARG A 484 0.08 2.38 28.49
C ARG A 484 -0.62 3.56 29.16
N ALA A 485 -1.09 3.38 30.39
CA ALA A 485 -1.78 4.41 31.16
C ALA A 485 -0.87 5.62 31.44
N ASP A 486 0.37 5.36 31.86
CA ASP A 486 1.35 6.41 32.16
C ASP A 486 2.19 6.82 30.95
N GLN A 487 1.97 6.17 29.80
CA GLN A 487 2.82 6.25 28.61
C GLN A 487 4.32 6.08 28.92
N LYS A 488 4.64 5.14 29.82
CA LYS A 488 5.96 5.06 30.45
C LYS A 488 6.59 3.70 30.26
N LEU A 489 7.84 3.71 29.79
CA LEU A 489 8.71 2.55 29.80
C LEU A 489 9.12 2.21 31.25
N LEU A 490 8.74 1.02 31.71
CA LEU A 490 8.95 0.57 33.09
C LEU A 490 10.30 -0.14 33.24
N SER A 491 10.58 -1.12 32.38
CA SER A 491 11.82 -1.90 32.43
C SER A 491 12.26 -2.32 31.03
N ILE A 492 13.58 -2.46 30.86
CA ILE A 492 14.19 -3.16 29.73
C ILE A 492 15.25 -4.07 30.30
N GLN A 493 15.12 -5.37 30.06
CA GLN A 493 16.11 -6.38 30.39
C GLN A 493 16.73 -6.90 29.11
N VAL A 494 18.03 -7.18 29.17
CA VAL A 494 18.81 -7.77 28.08
C VAL A 494 19.23 -9.18 28.46
N LYS A 495 19.20 -10.07 27.48
CA LYS A 495 19.64 -11.45 27.62
C LYS A 495 21.16 -11.51 27.67
N THR A 496 21.72 -12.06 28.73
CA THR A 496 23.16 -12.21 28.93
C THR A 496 23.54 -13.69 29.03
N PRO A 497 24.80 -14.04 28.69
CA PRO A 497 25.33 -15.38 28.98
C PRO A 497 25.23 -15.68 30.48
N PRO A 498 25.07 -16.96 30.87
CA PRO A 498 25.04 -17.34 32.28
C PRO A 498 26.28 -16.83 33.03
N SER A 499 26.06 -16.28 34.22
CA SER A 499 27.13 -15.79 35.11
C SER A 499 27.98 -16.92 35.69
N SER A 500 27.44 -18.14 35.68
CA SER A 500 28.08 -19.36 36.19
C SER A 500 28.22 -20.41 35.10
N SER A 501 29.40 -21.04 35.03
CA SER A 501 29.66 -22.17 34.13
C SER A 501 28.83 -23.42 34.43
N LEU A 502 28.12 -23.44 35.57
CA LEU A 502 27.20 -24.51 35.97
C LEU A 502 25.78 -24.33 35.39
N SER A 503 25.42 -23.13 34.93
CA SER A 503 24.17 -22.88 34.22
C SER A 503 24.42 -22.84 32.72
N ARG A 504 23.57 -23.52 31.96
CA ARG A 504 23.50 -23.35 30.49
C ARG A 504 22.42 -22.37 30.06
N GLN A 505 21.59 -21.90 31.01
CA GLN A 505 20.48 -21.01 30.72
C GLN A 505 20.94 -19.55 30.76
N PRO A 506 20.57 -18.75 29.76
CA PRO A 506 20.88 -17.33 29.74
C PRO A 506 20.17 -16.60 30.88
N GLU A 507 20.77 -15.52 31.36
CA GLU A 507 20.22 -14.67 32.41
C GLU A 507 19.57 -13.42 31.80
N TRP A 508 18.63 -12.83 32.53
CA TRP A 508 18.03 -11.55 32.18
C TRP A 508 18.51 -10.50 33.18
N THR A 509 19.16 -9.46 32.68
CA THR A 509 19.70 -8.39 33.51
C THR A 509 19.17 -7.05 33.05
N ASP A 510 18.96 -6.13 33.97
CA ASP A 510 18.51 -4.77 33.63
C ASP A 510 19.52 -4.08 32.70
N MET A 511 18.99 -3.47 31.65
CA MET A 511 19.80 -2.73 30.68
C MET A 511 20.43 -1.51 31.35
N LYS A 512 21.75 -1.39 31.25
CA LYS A 512 22.51 -0.28 31.79
C LYS A 512 22.76 0.77 30.72
N ASP A 513 22.37 2.00 31.02
CA ASP A 513 22.40 3.11 30.06
C ASP A 513 23.79 3.42 29.46
N ALA A 514 24.84 3.21 30.25
CA ALA A 514 26.23 3.53 29.89
C ALA A 514 26.98 2.37 29.20
N GLU A 515 26.42 1.16 29.18
CA GLU A 515 27.03 0.01 28.51
C GLU A 515 26.64 -0.01 27.02
N ASP A 516 27.57 -0.45 26.17
CA ASP A 516 27.33 -0.65 24.74
C ASP A 516 26.87 -2.08 24.47
N TYR A 517 25.80 -2.21 23.68
CA TYR A 517 25.28 -3.49 23.22
C TYR A 517 25.42 -3.60 21.70
N THR A 518 25.79 -4.79 21.24
CA THR A 518 25.81 -5.09 19.80
C THR A 518 24.44 -5.59 19.38
N ILE A 519 23.88 -4.95 18.36
CA ILE A 519 22.57 -5.24 17.80
C ILE A 519 22.74 -5.68 16.35
N VAL A 520 22.12 -6.80 15.97
CA VAL A 520 21.94 -7.17 14.56
C VAL A 520 20.61 -6.62 14.05
N THR A 521 20.65 -5.94 12.91
CA THR A 521 19.48 -5.28 12.32
C THR A 521 19.63 -5.15 10.80
N PHE A 522 18.63 -4.60 10.13
CA PHE A 522 18.68 -4.27 8.71
C PHE A 522 19.53 -3.04 8.45
N LYS A 523 20.21 -3.03 7.29
CA LYS A 523 20.98 -1.86 6.85
C LYS A 523 20.08 -0.63 6.70
N PHE A 524 18.82 -0.83 6.30
CA PHE A 524 17.79 0.22 6.28
C PHE A 524 17.66 0.95 7.62
N LEU A 525 17.44 0.20 8.72
CA LEU A 525 17.31 0.78 10.05
C LEU A 525 18.60 1.43 10.55
N ALA A 526 19.76 0.83 10.26
CA ALA A 526 21.06 1.43 10.58
C ALA A 526 21.31 2.76 9.85
N ASN A 527 20.66 2.97 8.71
CA ASN A 527 20.66 4.22 7.95
C ASN A 527 19.54 5.19 8.36
N ALA A 528 18.93 5.00 9.54
CA ALA A 528 17.83 5.80 10.07
C ALA A 528 16.50 5.72 9.31
N GLY A 529 16.25 4.60 8.62
CA GLY A 529 14.91 4.25 8.14
C GLY A 529 13.87 4.25 9.27
N ASP A 530 12.64 4.62 8.94
CA ASP A 530 11.48 4.74 9.83
C ASP A 530 11.66 5.66 11.05
N HIS A 531 12.69 6.50 11.03
CA HIS A 531 13.06 7.40 12.12
C HIS A 531 13.25 6.70 13.49
N LEU A 532 13.55 5.39 13.52
CA LEU A 532 13.95 4.71 14.76
C LEU A 532 15.25 5.31 15.33
N LEU A 533 16.16 5.67 14.43
CA LEU A 533 17.37 6.42 14.73
C LEU A 533 17.22 7.84 14.18
N ALA A 534 17.73 8.84 14.91
CA ALA A 534 17.71 10.23 14.45
C ALA A 534 18.69 10.52 13.30
N LYS A 535 19.68 9.64 13.10
CA LYS A 535 20.66 9.74 12.02
C LYS A 535 21.31 8.38 11.76
N PRO A 536 21.88 8.17 10.56
CA PRO A 536 22.64 6.96 10.26
C PRO A 536 23.74 6.71 11.30
N VAL A 537 23.94 5.43 11.63
CA VAL A 537 25.00 4.99 12.54
C VAL A 537 26.01 4.11 11.81
N LYS A 538 27.25 4.07 12.32
CA LYS A 538 28.27 3.19 11.77
C LYS A 538 27.84 1.74 11.98
N ALA A 539 27.73 1.01 10.88
CA ALA A 539 27.32 -0.39 10.86
C ALA A 539 28.41 -1.25 10.22
N THR A 540 28.54 -2.49 10.70
CA THR A 540 29.43 -3.50 10.12
C THR A 540 28.60 -4.51 9.35
N SER A 541 28.90 -4.70 8.07
CA SER A 541 28.23 -5.70 7.23
C SER A 541 28.48 -7.11 7.74
N LEU A 542 27.44 -7.95 7.73
CA LEU A 542 27.57 -9.39 7.93
C LEU A 542 27.77 -10.16 6.60
N ASN A 543 27.88 -9.46 5.48
CA ASN A 543 27.97 -10.00 4.12
C ASN A 543 26.87 -11.05 3.84
N THR A 544 25.65 -10.77 4.29
CA THR A 544 24.49 -11.65 4.15
C THR A 544 23.21 -10.81 4.11
N ASN A 545 22.13 -11.40 3.62
CA ASN A 545 20.80 -10.81 3.60
C ASN A 545 19.79 -11.69 4.35
N ILE A 546 18.59 -11.15 4.57
CA ILE A 546 17.57 -11.81 5.38
C ILE A 546 17.07 -13.11 4.76
N ILE A 547 16.94 -13.21 3.43
CA ILE A 547 16.49 -14.46 2.78
C ILE A 547 17.51 -15.58 3.03
N HIS A 548 18.80 -15.31 2.89
CA HIS A 548 19.85 -16.30 3.18
C HIS A 548 19.84 -16.70 4.67
N VAL A 549 19.67 -15.74 5.58
CA VAL A 549 19.59 -16.01 7.02
C VAL A 549 18.41 -16.90 7.36
N MET A 550 17.22 -16.56 6.85
CA MET A 550 16.01 -17.33 7.07
C MET A 550 16.09 -18.71 6.42
N SER A 551 16.65 -18.83 5.22
CA SER A 551 16.87 -20.12 4.58
C SER A 551 17.74 -21.05 5.44
N ASN A 552 18.84 -20.55 6.00
CA ASN A 552 19.72 -21.35 6.86
C ASN A 552 19.06 -21.68 8.21
N TYR A 553 18.30 -20.73 8.76
CA TYR A 553 17.54 -20.95 9.99
C TYR A 553 16.51 -22.07 9.82
N LEU A 554 15.73 -22.02 8.73
CA LEU A 554 14.71 -23.03 8.40
C LEU A 554 15.32 -24.42 8.14
N GLN A 555 16.48 -24.48 7.49
CA GLN A 555 17.17 -25.75 7.28
C GLN A 555 17.69 -26.38 8.58
N SER A 556 17.98 -25.57 9.61
CA SER A 556 18.42 -26.05 10.93
C SER A 556 17.26 -26.26 11.92
N HIS A 557 16.10 -25.63 11.67
CA HIS A 557 14.88 -25.71 12.48
C HIS A 557 13.72 -26.13 11.58
N LYS A 558 13.73 -27.42 11.20
CA LYS A 558 12.84 -27.95 10.15
C LYS A 558 11.35 -27.81 10.46
N GLU A 559 10.99 -27.82 11.73
CA GLU A 559 9.62 -27.63 12.20
C GLU A 559 9.54 -26.36 13.06
N LEU A 560 8.66 -25.44 12.67
CA LEU A 560 8.52 -24.15 13.31
C LEU A 560 7.19 -24.03 14.05
N LYS A 561 7.29 -23.73 15.34
CA LYS A 561 6.17 -23.33 16.18
C LYS A 561 6.60 -22.19 17.10
N PRO A 562 6.92 -21.01 16.55
CA PRO A 562 7.26 -19.87 17.39
C PRO A 562 6.04 -19.45 18.21
N GLU A 563 6.29 -18.88 19.38
CA GLU A 563 5.26 -18.46 20.31
C GLU A 563 5.49 -16.99 20.71
N VAL A 564 4.48 -16.37 21.32
CA VAL A 564 4.64 -15.11 22.05
C VAL A 564 5.26 -15.45 23.40
N GLU A 565 6.40 -14.83 23.72
CA GLU A 565 7.25 -15.21 24.86
C GLU A 565 7.28 -14.14 25.96
N GLY A 566 6.52 -13.06 25.79
CA GLY A 566 6.54 -11.91 26.71
C GLY A 566 7.81 -11.07 26.53
N ARG A 567 8.30 -10.95 25.30
CA ARG A 567 9.34 -9.98 24.93
C ARG A 567 8.83 -8.55 25.13
N LEU A 568 7.53 -8.31 24.88
CA LEU A 568 6.86 -7.06 25.24
C LEU A 568 5.64 -7.36 26.12
N VAL A 569 5.57 -6.71 27.28
CA VAL A 569 4.41 -6.77 28.18
C VAL A 569 3.85 -5.37 28.39
N TYR A 570 2.56 -5.21 28.11
CA TYR A 570 1.81 -4.03 28.50
C TYR A 570 1.27 -4.20 29.92
N VAL A 571 1.70 -3.32 30.82
CA VAL A 571 1.21 -3.27 32.19
C VAL A 571 0.08 -2.24 32.24
N ASN A 572 -1.05 -2.64 32.83
CA ASN A 572 -2.23 -1.79 33.01
C ASN A 572 -2.12 -0.92 34.25
#